data_AF-A0A239ZUX2-F1
#
_entry.id   AF-A0A239ZUX2-F1
#
_cell.length_a   1.000
_cell.length_b   1.000
_cell.length_c   1.000
_cell.angle_alpha   90.00
_cell.angle_beta   90.00
_cell.angle_gamma   90.00
#
_symmetry.space_group_name_H-M   'P 1'
#
loop_
_entity.id
_entity.type
_entity.pdbx_description
1 polymer ?
#
loop_
_entity_poly.entity_id
_entity_poly.type
_entity_poly.pdbx_seq_one_letter_code
_entity_poly.pdbx_strand_id
1 'polypeptide(L)'
;MSINEIDELIKKRQVKTETKKNNQILYAIIGIIIALIIFLFLWNNNKNYAYSWIFGVCIGIVLRYSRFCFAAAFRDPFLTGNTKILRGMILGMIISTLGFSIIQNIYIKSNDINYKYIPGTIESVGTHVALGAFVFGIGMVLAGGCASGVLMRIGEGHALQWIVLLGFLIGTAMGAKDYSFWYKNIISKAKVVYFPEYIDFKMVVLLQITVLIIIYKLSAKFWNKKI
;
A
#
# COMPACT_ATOMS: atom_id res chain seq x y z
N MET A 1 15.58 -47.51 -1.82
CA MET A 1 15.80 -46.62 -0.67
C MET A 1 15.16 -47.29 0.53
N SER A 2 15.96 -47.79 1.46
CA SER A 2 15.48 -48.53 2.63
C SER A 2 14.89 -47.56 3.66
N ILE A 3 13.96 -48.02 4.49
CA ILE A 3 13.29 -47.21 5.54
C ILE A 3 14.33 -46.56 6.47
N ASN A 4 15.41 -47.27 6.77
CA ASN A 4 16.51 -46.78 7.60
C ASN A 4 17.28 -45.62 6.96
N GLU A 5 17.45 -45.61 5.63
CA GLU A 5 18.08 -44.50 4.90
C GLU A 5 17.20 -43.24 4.91
N ILE A 6 15.87 -43.41 4.84
CA ILE A 6 14.91 -42.30 4.90
C ILE A 6 14.95 -41.66 6.29
N ASP A 7 14.99 -42.46 7.35
CA ASP A 7 15.08 -41.98 8.74
C ASP A 7 16.41 -41.27 9.01
N GLU A 8 17.52 -41.78 8.48
CA GLU A 8 18.83 -41.09 8.55
C GLU A 8 18.82 -39.75 7.82
N LEU A 9 18.17 -39.67 6.66
CA LEU A 9 18.03 -38.43 5.89
C LEU A 9 17.12 -37.42 6.62
N ILE A 10 16.05 -37.87 7.28
CA ILE A 10 15.19 -37.04 8.13
C ILE A 10 15.99 -36.50 9.31
N LYS A 11 16.75 -37.34 10.00
CA LYS A 11 17.61 -36.95 11.14
C LYS A 11 18.67 -35.94 10.72
N LYS A 12 19.36 -36.16 9.59
CA LYS A 12 20.34 -35.20 9.05
C LYS A 12 19.70 -33.86 8.67
N ARG A 13 18.48 -33.85 8.13
CA ARG A 13 17.73 -32.60 7.86
C ARG A 13 17.32 -31.90 9.15
N GLN A 14 16.85 -32.63 10.15
CA GLN A 14 16.47 -32.07 11.46
C GLN A 14 17.67 -31.47 12.19
N VAL A 15 18.79 -32.19 12.27
CA VAL A 15 20.04 -31.71 12.90
C VAL A 15 20.58 -30.46 12.18
N LYS A 16 20.51 -30.41 10.84
CA LYS A 16 20.92 -29.22 10.06
C LYS A 16 19.99 -28.02 10.27
N THR A 17 18.73 -28.26 10.66
CA THR A 17 17.75 -27.20 10.94
C THR A 17 17.89 -26.66 12.37
N GLU A 18 18.35 -27.47 13.32
CA GLU A 18 18.60 -27.06 14.71
C GLU A 18 19.90 -26.25 14.89
N THR A 19 20.85 -26.35 13.96
CA THR A 19 22.07 -25.55 14.02
C THR A 19 21.78 -24.08 13.66
N LYS A 20 21.87 -23.25 14.71
CA LYS A 20 21.93 -21.77 14.71
C LYS A 20 20.59 -21.04 14.72
N LYS A 21 19.86 -21.17 15.83
CA LYS A 21 18.87 -20.16 16.27
C LYS A 21 19.63 -18.90 16.70
N ASN A 22 20.16 -18.14 15.73
CA ASN A 22 20.79 -16.84 15.99
C ASN A 22 19.82 -15.99 16.82
N ASN A 23 20.31 -15.31 17.86
CA ASN A 23 19.52 -14.42 18.70
C ASN A 23 18.95 -13.26 17.87
N GLN A 24 17.79 -13.47 17.23
CA GLN A 24 17.05 -12.46 16.47
C GLN A 24 16.68 -11.24 17.32
N ILE A 25 16.66 -11.41 18.65
CA ILE A 25 16.47 -10.36 19.65
C ILE A 25 17.56 -9.29 19.52
N LEU A 26 18.82 -9.66 19.25
CA LEU A 26 19.92 -8.70 19.12
C LEU A 26 19.71 -7.79 17.91
N TYR A 27 19.31 -8.36 16.77
CA TYR A 27 18.99 -7.58 15.56
C TYR A 27 17.78 -6.67 15.76
N ALA A 28 16.78 -7.11 16.53
CA ALA A 28 15.63 -6.28 16.89
C ALA A 28 16.04 -5.09 17.79
N ILE A 29 16.89 -5.32 18.79
CA ILE A 29 17.41 -4.26 19.67
C ILE A 29 18.23 -3.25 18.85
N ILE A 30 19.12 -3.72 17.98
CA ILE A 30 19.89 -2.86 17.08
C ILE A 30 18.96 -2.02 16.19
N GLY A 31 17.93 -2.62 15.61
CA GLY A 31 16.94 -1.91 14.79
C GLY A 31 16.20 -0.81 15.55
N ILE A 32 15.80 -1.07 16.80
CA ILE A 32 15.13 -0.07 17.66
C ILE A 32 16.08 1.07 18.00
N ILE A 33 17.33 0.76 18.35
CA ILE A 33 18.35 1.77 18.67
C ILE A 33 18.60 2.67 17.46
N ILE A 34 18.76 2.10 16.26
CA ILE A 34 18.92 2.85 15.02
C ILE A 34 17.70 3.75 14.76
N ALA A 35 16.49 3.23 14.93
CA ALA A 35 15.26 4.00 14.75
C ALA A 35 15.15 5.18 15.73
N LEU A 36 15.60 5.00 16.99
CA LEU A 36 15.65 6.04 18.01
C LEU A 36 16.71 7.11 17.71
N ILE A 37 17.91 6.70 17.26
CA ILE A 37 18.98 7.63 16.87
C ILE A 37 18.51 8.51 15.71
N ILE A 38 17.90 7.91 14.68
CA ILE A 38 17.34 8.64 13.54
C ILE A 38 16.23 9.60 14.01
N PHE A 39 15.36 9.17 14.92
CA PHE A 39 14.32 10.03 15.47
C PHE A 39 14.90 11.25 16.20
N LEU A 40 15.88 11.06 17.08
CA LEU A 40 16.53 12.15 17.81
C LEU A 40 17.26 13.11 16.86
N PHE A 41 17.93 12.57 15.84
CA PHE A 41 18.60 13.37 14.81
C PHE A 41 17.60 14.21 13.99
N LEU A 42 16.47 13.63 13.59
CA LEU A 42 15.42 14.34 12.86
C LEU A 42 14.73 15.39 13.75
N TRP A 43 14.53 15.10 15.04
CA TRP A 43 13.92 16.04 15.99
C TRP A 43 14.71 17.34 16.12
N ASN A 44 16.04 17.25 16.12
CA ASN A 44 16.91 18.41 16.24
C ASN A 44 16.94 19.28 14.96
N ASN A 45 16.75 18.66 13.79
CA ASN A 45 16.75 19.37 12.52
C ASN A 45 15.38 19.98 12.18
N ASN A 46 14.32 19.16 12.22
CA ASN A 46 12.97 19.61 11.90
C ASN A 46 11.91 18.67 12.50
N LYS A 47 11.04 19.24 13.36
CA LYS A 47 9.96 18.50 14.02
C LYS A 47 9.03 17.80 13.02
N ASN A 48 8.81 18.36 11.83
CA ASN A 48 7.93 17.78 10.80
C ASN A 48 8.46 16.45 10.25
N TYR A 49 9.79 16.31 10.09
CA TYR A 49 10.39 15.05 9.65
C TYR A 49 10.34 13.99 10.74
N ALA A 50 10.46 14.40 12.01
CA ALA A 50 10.33 13.49 13.14
C ALA A 50 8.91 12.91 13.25
N TYR A 51 7.87 13.73 13.04
CA TYR A 51 6.49 13.23 12.98
C TYR A 51 6.31 12.24 11.82
N SER A 52 6.80 12.59 10.62
CA SER A 52 6.72 11.72 9.44
C SER A 52 7.43 10.38 9.66
N TRP A 53 8.57 10.38 10.36
CA TRP A 53 9.31 9.17 10.71
C TRP A 53 8.50 8.24 11.61
N ILE A 54 7.91 8.77 12.69
CA ILE A 54 7.06 7.98 13.60
C ILE A 54 5.88 7.37 12.82
N PHE A 55 5.18 8.18 12.02
CA PHE A 55 4.07 7.70 11.20
C PHE A 55 4.51 6.60 10.22
N GLY A 56 5.67 6.77 9.58
CA GLY A 56 6.24 5.78 8.67
C GLY A 56 6.53 4.44 9.36
N VAL A 57 7.14 4.47 10.55
CA VAL A 57 7.43 3.27 11.35
C VAL A 57 6.12 2.58 11.78
N CYS A 58 5.15 3.35 12.29
CA CYS A 58 3.85 2.81 12.68
C CYS A 58 3.12 2.15 11.50
N ILE A 59 3.06 2.83 10.34
CA ILE A 59 2.45 2.29 9.12
C ILE A 59 3.20 1.03 8.67
N GLY A 60 4.53 1.03 8.69
CA GLY A 60 5.35 -0.13 8.32
C GLY A 60 5.05 -1.37 9.18
N ILE A 61 4.93 -1.18 10.51
CA ILE A 61 4.57 -2.26 11.44
C ILE A 61 3.17 -2.80 11.14
N VAL A 62 2.20 -1.91 10.92
CA VAL A 62 0.82 -2.29 10.58
C VAL A 62 0.77 -3.04 9.26
N LEU A 63 1.46 -2.56 8.21
CA LEU A 63 1.53 -3.22 6.90
C LEU A 63 2.14 -4.62 7.01
N ARG A 64 3.20 -4.78 7.80
CA ARG A 64 3.84 -6.08 8.06
C ARG A 64 2.88 -7.05 8.74
N TYR A 65 2.21 -6.62 9.80
CA TYR A 65 1.30 -7.49 10.56
C TYR A 65 0.07 -7.89 9.75
N SER A 66 -0.49 -6.94 8.99
CA SER A 66 -1.67 -7.16 8.16
C SER A 66 -1.40 -7.89 6.84
N ARG A 67 -0.11 -8.08 6.47
CA ARG A 67 0.32 -8.61 5.16
C ARG A 67 -0.42 -7.92 4.00
N PHE A 68 -0.52 -6.59 4.10
CA PHE A 68 -1.39 -5.80 3.23
C PHE A 68 -0.84 -5.69 1.81
N CYS A 69 -1.52 -6.32 0.86
CA CYS A 69 -1.14 -6.32 -0.55
C CYS A 69 -2.36 -6.09 -1.43
N PHE A 70 -2.38 -4.98 -2.18
CA PHE A 70 -3.46 -4.64 -3.11
C PHE A 70 -3.65 -5.72 -4.19
N ALA A 71 -2.56 -6.28 -4.73
CA ALA A 71 -2.66 -7.35 -5.72
C ALA A 71 -3.33 -8.61 -5.14
N ALA A 72 -3.01 -8.96 -3.89
CA ALA A 72 -3.66 -10.08 -3.19
C ALA A 72 -5.12 -9.78 -2.87
N ALA A 73 -5.45 -8.54 -2.50
CA ALA A 73 -6.82 -8.11 -2.22
C ALA A 73 -7.77 -8.37 -3.39
N PHE A 74 -7.32 -8.14 -4.63
CA PHE A 74 -8.12 -8.43 -5.83
C PHE A 74 -8.02 -9.89 -6.28
N ARG A 75 -6.86 -10.54 -6.18
CA ARG A 75 -6.65 -11.91 -6.68
C ARG A 75 -7.25 -12.99 -5.77
N ASP A 76 -7.08 -12.87 -4.46
CA ASP A 76 -7.40 -13.91 -3.50
C ASP A 76 -8.91 -14.24 -3.41
N PRO A 77 -9.85 -13.28 -3.52
CA PRO A 77 -11.28 -13.59 -3.62
C PRO A 77 -11.63 -14.52 -4.78
N PHE A 78 -10.97 -14.37 -5.94
CA PHE A 78 -11.24 -15.21 -7.10
C PHE A 78 -10.58 -16.59 -6.99
N LEU A 79 -9.30 -16.64 -6.60
CA LEU A 79 -8.54 -17.89 -6.54
C LEU A 79 -8.90 -18.74 -5.32
N THR A 80 -8.73 -18.19 -4.11
CA THR A 80 -8.87 -18.94 -2.85
C THR A 80 -10.22 -18.73 -2.18
N GLY A 81 -11.03 -17.80 -2.70
CA GLY A 81 -12.23 -17.33 -2.03
C GLY A 81 -11.95 -16.34 -0.91
N ASN A 82 -10.68 -16.03 -0.60
CA ASN A 82 -10.32 -15.25 0.60
C ASN A 82 -10.52 -13.75 0.46
N THR A 83 -11.49 -13.24 1.23
CA THR A 83 -11.87 -11.82 1.22
C THR A 83 -11.37 -11.06 2.46
N LYS A 84 -10.53 -11.66 3.33
CA LYS A 84 -10.02 -10.97 4.52
C LYS A 84 -9.23 -9.70 4.16
N ILE A 85 -8.28 -9.82 3.23
CA ILE A 85 -7.45 -8.68 2.79
C ILE A 85 -8.30 -7.63 2.04
N LEU A 86 -9.21 -8.08 1.17
CA LEU A 86 -10.15 -7.19 0.47
C LEU A 86 -11.02 -6.38 1.42
N ARG A 87 -11.61 -7.02 2.43
CA ARG A 87 -12.41 -6.36 3.47
C ARG A 87 -11.60 -5.35 4.27
N GLY A 88 -10.35 -5.69 4.61
CA GLY A 88 -9.43 -4.77 5.27
C GLY A 88 -9.13 -3.53 4.42
N MET A 89 -8.91 -3.70 3.11
CA MET A 89 -8.70 -2.60 2.17
C MET A 89 -9.93 -1.69 2.08
N ILE A 90 -11.13 -2.25 1.96
CA ILE A 90 -12.38 -1.46 1.90
C ILE A 90 -12.60 -0.68 3.19
N LEU A 91 -12.36 -1.29 4.36
CA LEU A 91 -12.43 -0.59 5.64
C LEU A 91 -11.41 0.55 5.73
N GLY A 92 -10.17 0.31 5.28
CA GLY A 92 -9.14 1.34 5.20
C GLY A 92 -9.57 2.52 4.31
N MET A 93 -10.22 2.24 3.17
CA MET A 93 -10.76 3.26 2.28
C MET A 93 -11.93 4.05 2.90
N ILE A 94 -12.79 3.41 3.69
CA ILE A 94 -13.87 4.11 4.41
C ILE A 94 -13.28 5.07 5.45
N ILE A 95 -12.31 4.60 6.24
CA ILE A 95 -11.65 5.41 7.27
C ILE A 95 -10.87 6.57 6.64
N SER A 96 -10.14 6.32 5.55
CA SER A 96 -9.42 7.38 4.84
C SER A 96 -10.38 8.40 4.23
N THR A 97 -11.49 7.95 3.63
CA THR A 97 -12.52 8.84 3.07
C THR A 97 -13.09 9.75 4.16
N LEU A 98 -13.40 9.22 5.34
CA LEU A 98 -13.86 10.02 6.48
C LEU A 98 -12.80 11.03 6.95
N GLY A 99 -11.55 10.58 7.11
CA GLY A 99 -10.45 11.44 7.53
C GLY A 99 -10.20 12.61 6.56
N PHE A 100 -10.08 12.31 5.27
CA PHE A 100 -9.90 13.33 4.23
C PHE A 100 -11.13 14.23 4.09
N SER A 101 -12.34 13.69 4.27
CA SER A 101 -13.57 14.50 4.22
C SER A 101 -13.60 15.56 5.32
N ILE A 102 -13.20 15.21 6.55
CA ILE A 102 -13.12 16.17 7.66
C ILE A 102 -12.08 17.26 7.36
N ILE A 103 -10.88 16.85 6.92
CA ILE A 103 -9.79 17.78 6.60
C ILE A 103 -10.20 18.74 5.47
N GLN A 104 -10.80 18.22 4.40
CA GLN A 104 -11.28 19.02 3.28
C GLN A 104 -12.40 19.98 3.69
N ASN A 105 -13.34 19.56 4.54
CA ASN A 105 -14.41 20.43 5.03
C ASN A 105 -13.87 21.61 5.85
N ILE A 106 -12.87 21.36 6.71
CA ILE A 106 -12.19 22.42 7.48
C ILE A 106 -11.47 23.39 6.53
N TYR A 107 -10.80 22.86 5.51
CA TYR A 107 -10.08 23.67 4.52
C TYR A 107 -11.03 24.55 3.69
N ILE A 108 -12.14 23.98 3.19
CA ILE A 108 -13.12 24.71 2.37
C ILE A 108 -13.85 25.78 3.19
N LYS A 109 -14.03 25.59 4.50
CA LYS A 109 -14.60 26.62 5.38
C LYS A 109 -13.67 27.80 5.64
N SER A 110 -12.36 27.64 5.43
CA SER A 110 -11.35 28.64 5.79
C SER A 110 -10.69 29.32 4.59
N ASN A 111 -10.82 28.76 3.38
CA ASN A 111 -10.22 29.29 2.15
C ASN A 111 -11.17 29.15 0.95
N ASP A 112 -10.96 30.00 -0.07
CA ASP A 112 -11.61 29.84 -1.38
C ASP A 112 -11.22 28.50 -2.06
N ILE A 113 -12.14 27.96 -2.86
CA ILE A 113 -12.00 26.68 -3.56
C ILE A 113 -10.92 26.82 -4.64
N ASN A 114 -9.68 26.47 -4.30
CA ASN A 114 -8.58 26.41 -5.26
C ASN A 114 -8.07 24.97 -5.41
N TYR A 115 -8.33 24.36 -6.57
CA TYR A 115 -8.02 22.95 -6.88
C TYR A 115 -6.57 22.53 -6.62
N LYS A 116 -5.64 23.49 -6.68
CA LYS A 116 -4.20 23.23 -6.45
C LYS A 116 -3.85 23.06 -4.97
N TYR A 117 -4.68 23.57 -4.06
CA TYR A 117 -4.42 23.60 -2.62
C TYR A 117 -5.42 22.78 -1.81
N ILE A 118 -6.42 22.16 -2.45
CA ILE A 118 -7.33 21.24 -1.75
C ILE A 118 -6.51 20.03 -1.29
N PRO A 119 -6.51 19.72 0.02
CA PRO A 119 -5.82 18.55 0.55
C PRO A 119 -6.47 17.28 -0.04
N GLY A 120 -5.69 16.48 -0.77
CA GLY A 120 -6.17 15.27 -1.45
C GLY A 120 -5.83 15.20 -2.94
N THR A 121 -5.17 16.21 -3.50
CA THR A 121 -4.62 16.28 -4.87
C THR A 121 -5.60 15.75 -5.93
N ILE A 122 -6.46 16.64 -6.41
CA ILE A 122 -7.47 16.30 -7.41
C ILE A 122 -6.80 16.30 -8.78
N GLU A 123 -6.54 15.11 -9.31
CA GLU A 123 -5.92 14.92 -10.62
C GLU A 123 -6.97 14.69 -11.72
N SER A 124 -6.60 14.97 -12.97
CA SER A 124 -7.48 14.78 -14.11
C SER A 124 -7.84 13.29 -14.30
N VAL A 125 -9.12 13.00 -14.48
CA VAL A 125 -9.57 11.63 -14.78
C VAL A 125 -9.67 11.50 -16.30
N GLY A 126 -8.81 10.68 -16.89
CA GLY A 126 -8.79 10.50 -18.35
C GLY A 126 -8.30 9.13 -18.79
N THR A 127 -8.28 8.93 -20.11
CA THR A 127 -7.80 7.69 -20.74
C THR A 127 -6.37 7.32 -20.36
N HIS A 128 -5.54 8.32 -20.05
CA HIS A 128 -4.18 8.12 -19.53
C HIS A 128 -4.16 7.35 -18.20
N VAL A 129 -5.13 7.56 -17.30
CA VAL A 129 -5.23 6.84 -16.03
C VAL A 129 -5.56 5.37 -16.30
N ALA A 130 -6.48 5.08 -17.22
CA ALA A 130 -6.84 3.71 -17.57
C ALA A 130 -5.66 2.95 -18.20
N LEU A 131 -4.94 3.58 -19.12
CA LEU A 131 -3.76 3.00 -19.76
C LEU A 131 -2.63 2.79 -18.74
N GLY A 132 -2.38 3.78 -17.88
CA GLY A 132 -1.41 3.67 -16.79
C GLY A 132 -1.75 2.56 -15.80
N ALA A 133 -3.02 2.45 -15.39
CA ALA A 133 -3.49 1.40 -14.49
C ALA A 133 -3.33 0.00 -15.10
N PHE A 134 -3.56 -0.14 -16.42
CA PHE A 134 -3.36 -1.40 -17.13
C PHE A 134 -1.88 -1.83 -17.15
N VAL A 135 -0.98 -0.93 -17.54
CA VAL A 135 0.47 -1.20 -17.57
C VAL A 135 0.99 -1.47 -16.15
N PHE A 136 0.54 -0.70 -15.17
CA PHE A 136 0.88 -0.91 -13.76
C PHE A 136 0.38 -2.27 -13.25
N GLY A 137 -0.82 -2.69 -13.68
CA GLY A 137 -1.37 -4.02 -13.39
C GLY A 137 -0.49 -5.15 -13.91
N ILE A 138 -0.04 -5.07 -15.16
CA ILE A 138 0.91 -6.03 -15.75
C ILE A 138 2.21 -6.06 -14.92
N GLY A 139 2.74 -4.89 -14.56
CA GLY A 139 3.92 -4.76 -13.72
C GLY A 139 3.76 -5.43 -12.35
N MET A 140 2.60 -5.25 -11.69
CA MET A 140 2.31 -5.90 -10.40
C MET A 140 2.31 -7.42 -10.48
N VAL A 141 1.82 -7.99 -11.58
CA VAL A 141 1.83 -9.44 -11.79
C VAL A 141 3.25 -9.95 -12.02
N LEU A 142 4.03 -9.28 -12.88
CA LEU A 142 5.42 -9.64 -13.15
C LEU A 142 6.32 -9.52 -11.90
N ALA A 143 6.10 -8.48 -11.08
CA ALA A 143 6.81 -8.27 -9.82
C ALA A 143 6.40 -9.25 -8.71
N GLY A 144 5.29 -9.99 -8.88
CA GLY A 144 4.75 -10.89 -7.87
C GLY A 144 4.23 -10.18 -6.61
N GLY A 145 3.89 -8.89 -6.70
CA GLY A 145 3.43 -8.07 -5.58
C GLY A 145 3.16 -6.61 -5.96
N CYS A 146 2.42 -5.90 -5.11
CA CYS A 146 2.27 -4.44 -5.21
C CYS A 146 3.41 -3.72 -4.47
N ALA A 147 3.54 -2.40 -4.65
CA ALA A 147 4.61 -1.61 -4.04
C ALA A 147 4.72 -1.79 -2.51
N SER A 148 3.59 -1.76 -1.78
CA SER A 148 3.58 -2.00 -0.33
C SER A 148 4.03 -3.41 0.03
N GLY A 149 3.63 -4.41 -0.75
CA GLY A 149 4.03 -5.80 -0.56
C GLY A 149 5.51 -6.05 -0.84
N VAL A 150 6.08 -5.35 -1.82
CA VAL A 150 7.53 -5.39 -2.12
C VAL A 150 8.32 -4.83 -0.93
N LEU A 151 7.97 -3.64 -0.43
CA LEU A 151 8.62 -3.02 0.74
C LEU A 151 8.53 -3.89 2.00
N MET A 152 7.36 -4.49 2.25
CA MET A 152 7.16 -5.39 3.38
C MET A 152 8.05 -6.63 3.28
N ARG A 153 8.12 -7.28 2.11
CA ARG A 153 8.93 -8.49 1.90
C ARG A 153 10.44 -8.22 1.95
N ILE A 154 10.87 -7.02 1.52
CA ILE A 154 12.24 -6.53 1.73
C ILE A 154 12.53 -6.44 3.23
N GLY A 155 11.60 -5.88 4.01
CA GLY A 155 11.68 -5.84 5.47
C GLY A 155 11.69 -7.21 6.14
N GLU A 156 11.13 -8.24 5.50
CA GLU A 156 11.21 -9.64 5.93
C GLU A 156 12.51 -10.35 5.49
N GLY A 157 13.37 -9.68 4.73
CA GLY A 157 14.68 -10.19 4.29
C GLY A 157 14.67 -10.94 2.96
N HIS A 158 13.63 -10.81 2.15
CA HIS A 158 13.59 -11.48 0.85
C HIS A 158 14.49 -10.75 -0.17
N ALA A 159 15.57 -11.40 -0.58
CA ALA A 159 16.60 -10.82 -1.46
C ALA A 159 16.05 -10.47 -2.87
N LEU A 160 15.12 -11.27 -3.41
CA LEU A 160 14.59 -11.06 -4.75
C LEU A 160 13.87 -9.71 -4.88
N GLN A 161 13.26 -9.21 -3.81
CA GLN A 161 12.45 -8.00 -3.84
C GLN A 161 13.31 -6.73 -3.92
N TRP A 162 14.61 -6.84 -3.62
CA TRP A 162 15.55 -5.75 -3.88
C TRP A 162 15.71 -5.47 -5.37
N ILE A 163 15.73 -6.51 -6.23
CA ILE A 163 15.80 -6.30 -7.69
C ILE A 163 14.54 -5.62 -8.21
N VAL A 164 13.38 -6.00 -7.65
CA VAL A 164 12.08 -5.42 -7.99
C VAL A 164 12.03 -3.95 -7.57
N LEU A 165 12.55 -3.62 -6.37
CA LEU A 165 12.63 -2.24 -5.90
C LEU A 165 13.52 -1.39 -6.80
N LEU A 166 14.66 -1.90 -7.26
CA LEU A 166 15.52 -1.18 -8.19
C LEU A 166 14.81 -0.92 -9.53
N GLY A 167 14.13 -1.92 -10.09
CA GLY A 167 13.33 -1.74 -11.30
C GLY A 167 12.21 -0.72 -11.11
N PHE A 168 11.54 -0.74 -9.95
CA PHE A 168 10.51 0.22 -9.59
C PHE A 168 11.06 1.66 -9.46
N LEU A 169 12.24 1.83 -8.86
CA LEU A 169 12.90 3.13 -8.73
C LEU A 169 13.31 3.69 -10.10
N ILE A 170 13.93 2.87 -10.95
CA ILE A 170 14.33 3.27 -12.31
C ILE A 170 13.11 3.65 -13.13
N GLY A 171 12.06 2.82 -13.12
CA GLY A 171 10.81 3.11 -13.83
C GLY A 171 10.13 4.38 -13.34
N THR A 172 10.11 4.62 -12.02
CA THR A 172 9.54 5.84 -11.44
C THR A 172 10.36 7.08 -11.81
N ALA A 173 11.69 6.99 -11.79
CA ALA A 173 12.57 8.10 -12.19
C ALA A 173 12.43 8.45 -13.68
N MET A 174 12.35 7.44 -14.55
CA MET A 174 12.09 7.64 -15.98
C MET A 174 10.71 8.26 -16.21
N GLY A 175 9.68 7.73 -15.54
CA GLY A 175 8.32 8.28 -15.60
C GLY A 175 8.25 9.73 -15.14
N ALA A 176 8.99 10.11 -14.09
CA ALA A 176 9.07 11.49 -13.62
C ALA A 176 9.77 12.42 -14.63
N LYS A 177 10.80 11.94 -15.33
CA LYS A 177 11.47 12.71 -16.39
C LYS A 177 10.54 12.96 -17.58
N ASP A 178 9.83 11.93 -18.02
CA ASP A 178 8.94 12.03 -19.19
C ASP A 178 7.59 12.65 -18.85
N TYR A 179 7.29 12.86 -17.56
CA TYR A 179 6.03 13.41 -17.08
C TYR A 179 5.64 14.73 -17.78
N SER A 180 6.61 15.62 -18.04
CA SER A 180 6.37 16.89 -18.72
C SER A 180 5.83 16.72 -20.15
N PHE A 181 6.31 15.70 -20.86
CA PHE A 181 5.85 15.36 -22.22
C PHE A 181 4.42 14.80 -22.18
N TRP A 182 4.17 13.83 -21.30
CA TRP A 182 2.83 13.24 -21.12
C TRP A 182 1.81 14.29 -20.65
N TYR A 183 2.24 15.20 -19.78
CA TYR A 183 1.39 16.25 -19.25
C TYR A 183 0.90 17.21 -20.32
N LYS A 184 1.81 17.72 -21.17
CA LYS A 184 1.46 18.65 -22.25
C LYS A 184 0.58 18.01 -23.32
N ASN A 185 0.85 16.76 -23.68
CA ASN A 185 0.19 16.14 -24.82
C ASN A 185 -1.16 15.49 -24.46
N ILE A 186 -1.28 14.94 -23.25
CA ILE A 186 -2.42 14.07 -22.88
C ILE A 186 -3.14 14.57 -21.62
N ILE A 187 -2.42 14.86 -20.53
CA ILE A 187 -3.04 15.14 -19.22
C ILE A 187 -3.70 16.52 -19.20
N SER A 188 -3.07 17.54 -19.79
CA SER A 188 -3.60 18.91 -19.88
C SER A 188 -4.94 19.01 -20.60
N LYS A 189 -5.27 18.05 -21.47
CA LYS A 189 -6.52 18.02 -22.24
C LYS A 189 -7.62 17.24 -21.53
N ALA A 190 -7.29 16.51 -20.47
CA ALA A 190 -8.24 15.71 -19.72
C ALA A 190 -9.02 16.58 -18.72
N LYS A 191 -10.33 16.37 -18.65
CA LYS A 191 -11.20 17.11 -17.73
C LYS A 191 -10.92 16.67 -16.30
N VAL A 192 -10.65 17.62 -15.41
CA VAL A 192 -10.67 17.38 -13.97
C VAL A 192 -12.14 17.34 -13.55
N VAL A 193 -12.59 16.21 -13.02
CA VAL A 193 -13.97 16.02 -12.56
C VAL A 193 -13.95 15.97 -11.04
N TYR A 194 -14.37 17.05 -10.39
CA TYR A 194 -14.54 17.10 -8.95
C TYR A 194 -16.04 17.06 -8.62
N PHE A 195 -16.50 15.90 -8.17
CA PHE A 195 -17.92 15.66 -7.88
C PHE A 195 -18.55 16.67 -6.90
N PRO A 196 -17.85 17.17 -5.86
CA PRO A 196 -18.42 18.17 -4.95
C PRO A 196 -18.69 19.57 -5.55
N GLU A 197 -18.28 19.86 -6.79
CA GLU A 197 -18.74 21.06 -7.50
C GLU A 197 -20.20 20.97 -7.95
N TYR A 198 -20.69 19.75 -8.19
CA TYR A 198 -22.01 19.51 -8.79
C TYR A 198 -23.05 19.08 -7.75
N ILE A 199 -22.60 18.54 -6.62
CA ILE A 199 -23.43 17.95 -5.55
C ILE A 199 -22.84 18.37 -4.21
N ASP A 200 -23.69 18.63 -3.21
CA ASP A 200 -23.26 18.94 -1.84
C ASP A 200 -22.16 17.98 -1.35
N PHE A 201 -21.07 18.54 -0.83
CA PHE A 201 -19.89 17.79 -0.35
C PHE A 201 -20.27 16.66 0.62
N LYS A 202 -21.22 16.93 1.52
CA LYS A 202 -21.74 15.94 2.48
C LYS A 202 -22.44 14.77 1.79
N MET A 203 -23.19 15.06 0.72
CA MET A 203 -23.92 14.05 -0.04
C MET A 203 -22.97 13.18 -0.87
N VAL A 204 -21.91 13.76 -1.46
CA VAL A 204 -20.87 13.00 -2.19
C VAL A 204 -20.17 12.02 -1.25
N VAL A 205 -19.79 12.46 -0.05
CA VAL A 205 -19.12 11.61 0.95
C VAL A 205 -20.05 10.49 1.42
N LEU A 206 -21.32 10.80 1.65
CA LEU A 206 -22.30 9.80 2.09
C LEU A 206 -22.57 8.76 1.00
N LEU A 207 -22.64 9.18 -0.27
CA LEU A 207 -22.76 8.29 -1.41
C LEU A 207 -21.54 7.37 -1.53
N GLN A 208 -20.32 7.93 -1.44
CA GLN A 208 -19.08 7.17 -1.48
C GLN A 208 -19.01 6.10 -0.38
N ILE A 209 -19.34 6.47 0.86
CA ILE A 209 -19.37 5.54 1.99
C ILE A 209 -20.43 4.45 1.76
N THR A 210 -21.61 4.81 1.25
CA THR A 210 -22.69 3.86 0.96
C THR A 210 -22.23 2.83 -0.07
N VAL A 211 -21.59 3.27 -1.16
CA VAL A 211 -21.03 2.38 -2.18
C VAL A 211 -19.98 1.45 -1.57
N LEU A 212 -19.05 1.96 -0.76
CA LEU A 212 -18.03 1.14 -0.11
C LEU A 212 -18.63 0.11 0.87
N ILE A 213 -19.68 0.48 1.61
CA ILE A 213 -20.41 -0.44 2.51
C ILE A 213 -21.11 -1.55 1.71
N ILE A 214 -21.72 -1.21 0.56
CA ILE A 214 -22.34 -2.20 -0.33
C ILE A 214 -21.28 -3.20 -0.82
N ILE A 215 -20.15 -2.71 -1.30
CA ILE A 215 -19.03 -3.57 -1.77
C ILE A 215 -18.50 -4.42 -0.62
N TYR A 216 -18.37 -3.87 0.59
CA TYR A 216 -17.98 -4.62 1.78
C TYR A 216 -18.96 -5.77 2.05
N LYS A 217 -20.27 -5.49 2.08
CA LYS A 217 -21.31 -6.52 2.30
C LYS A 217 -21.30 -7.59 1.22
N LEU A 218 -21.13 -7.21 -0.05
CA LEU A 218 -20.99 -8.16 -1.17
C LEU A 218 -19.76 -9.06 -0.99
N SER A 219 -18.61 -8.48 -0.63
CA SER A 219 -17.39 -9.24 -0.38
C SER A 219 -17.51 -10.21 0.81
N ALA A 220 -18.26 -9.82 1.85
CA ALA A 220 -18.55 -10.69 3.00
C ALA A 220 -19.49 -11.84 2.61
N LYS A 221 -20.54 -11.54 1.83
CA LYS A 221 -21.47 -12.55 1.32
C LYS A 221 -20.78 -13.58 0.42
N PHE A 222 -19.82 -13.15 -0.39
CA PHE A 222 -19.05 -14.04 -1.27
C PHE A 222 -18.18 -15.05 -0.48
N TRP A 223 -17.61 -14.62 0.65
CA TRP A 223 -16.85 -15.50 1.56
C TRP A 223 -17.75 -16.53 2.24
N ASN A 224 -18.91 -16.10 2.75
CA ASN A 224 -19.86 -17.00 3.42
C ASN A 224 -20.51 -18.03 2.49
N LYS A 225 -20.44 -17.86 1.17
CA LYS A 225 -21.05 -18.79 0.21
C LYS A 225 -20.09 -19.89 -0.26
N LYS A 226 -18.78 -19.76 0.05
CA LYS A 226 -17.71 -20.68 -0.38
C LYS A 226 -17.16 -21.55 0.77
N ILE A 227 -17.58 -21.26 2.01
CA ILE A 227 -17.43 -22.08 3.22
C ILE A 227 -18.75 -22.81 3.43
#